data_AF-A0A4U5JN55-F1
#
_entry.id   AF-A0A4U5JN55-F1
#
_cell.length_a   1.000
_cell.length_b   1.000
_cell.length_c   1.000
_cell.angle_alpha   90.00
_cell.angle_beta   90.00
_cell.angle_gamma   90.00
#
_symmetry.space_group_name_H-M   'P 1'
#
loop_
_entity.id
_entity.type
_entity.pdbx_description
1 polymer ?
#
loop_
_entity_poly.entity_id
_entity_poly.type
_entity_poly.pdbx_seq_one_letter_code
_entity_poly.pdbx_strand_id
1 'polypeptide(L)'
;MSWDAFQREVLDALGHSVYRLADAEPAAVPDAAALTPLQRAVLRAAGRRDPDASLLAATQTLRANPTAKRALWPRLRALRRGEAG
;
A
#
# COMPACT_ATOMS: atom_id res chain seq x y z
N MET A 1 -22.18 3.94 5.52
CA MET A 1 -22.67 4.80 4.43
C MET A 1 -22.25 4.18 3.11
N SER A 2 -23.12 3.42 2.46
CA SER A 2 -22.90 2.84 1.13
C SER A 2 -23.60 3.71 0.09
N TRP A 3 -22.97 3.91 -1.07
CA TRP A 3 -23.58 4.62 -2.19
C TRP A 3 -24.71 3.78 -2.79
N ASP A 4 -25.88 4.35 -3.01
CA ASP A 4 -27.00 3.68 -3.66
C ASP A 4 -26.82 3.62 -5.20
N ALA A 5 -27.75 2.94 -5.88
CA ALA A 5 -27.68 2.75 -7.33
C ALA A 5 -27.83 4.07 -8.10
N PHE A 6 -28.73 4.94 -7.64
CA PHE A 6 -29.02 6.22 -8.28
C PHE A 6 -27.82 7.16 -8.21
N GLN A 7 -27.15 7.21 -7.06
CA GLN A 7 -25.95 8.01 -6.86
C GLN A 7 -24.79 7.59 -7.77
N ARG A 8 -24.66 6.29 -8.07
CA ARG A 8 -23.63 5.79 -8.99
C ARG A 8 -23.94 6.15 -10.44
N GLU A 9 -25.19 6.07 -10.84
CA GLU A 9 -25.64 6.44 -12.19
C GLU A 9 -25.43 7.93 -12.47
N VAL A 10 -25.73 8.79 -11.49
CA VAL A 10 -25.45 10.23 -11.60
C VAL A 10 -23.96 10.51 -11.76
N LEU A 11 -23.10 9.81 -11.02
CA LEU A 11 -21.64 9.97 -11.17
C LEU A 11 -21.13 9.48 -12.52
N ASP A 12 -21.66 8.36 -13.02
CA ASP A 12 -21.29 7.84 -14.33
C ASP A 12 -21.67 8.82 -15.44
N ALA A 13 -22.88 9.39 -15.36
CA ALA A 13 -23.35 10.44 -16.28
C ALA A 13 -22.49 11.72 -16.22
N LEU A 14 -21.87 12.01 -15.08
CA LEU A 14 -20.91 13.11 -14.90
C LEU A 14 -19.47 12.75 -15.34
N GLY A 15 -19.24 11.53 -15.83
CA GLY A 15 -17.95 11.06 -16.33
C GLY A 15 -16.99 10.55 -15.26
N HIS A 16 -17.48 10.25 -14.05
CA HIS A 16 -16.65 9.71 -12.97
C HIS A 16 -16.56 8.18 -13.03
N SER A 17 -15.35 7.65 -13.15
CA SER A 17 -15.11 6.20 -13.13
C SER A 17 -15.06 5.64 -11.71
N VAL A 18 -15.78 4.54 -11.46
CA VAL A 18 -15.76 3.84 -10.17
C VAL A 18 -14.52 2.96 -10.05
N TYR A 19 -13.63 3.29 -9.10
CA TYR A 19 -12.48 2.46 -8.78
C TYR A 19 -12.85 1.44 -7.70
N ARG A 20 -12.76 0.14 -8.04
CA ARG A 20 -12.85 -0.92 -7.03
C ARG A 20 -11.55 -0.97 -6.24
N LEU A 21 -11.66 -0.98 -4.91
CA LEU A 21 -10.53 -1.37 -4.07
C LEU A 21 -10.31 -2.87 -4.27
N ALA A 22 -9.18 -3.25 -4.86
CA ALA A 22 -8.84 -4.67 -5.03
C ALA A 22 -8.86 -5.34 -3.66
N ASP A 23 -9.84 -6.22 -3.44
CA ASP A 23 -9.90 -7.06 -2.26
C ASP A 23 -8.64 -7.95 -2.27
N ALA A 24 -7.95 -7.95 -1.14
CA ALA A 24 -6.66 -8.59 -1.00
C ALA A 24 -6.81 -10.12 -0.98
N GLU A 25 -6.78 -10.75 -2.15
CA GLU A 25 -6.45 -12.16 -2.25
C GLU A 25 -5.07 -12.41 -1.61
N PRO A 26 -4.89 -13.49 -0.83
CA PRO A 26 -3.60 -13.83 -0.22
C PRO A 26 -2.62 -14.23 -1.33
N ALA A 27 -1.82 -13.25 -1.77
CA ALA A 27 -0.85 -13.42 -2.82
C ALA A 27 0.31 -14.32 -2.37
N ALA A 28 0.56 -15.37 -3.15
CA ALA A 28 1.86 -16.05 -3.18
C ALA A 28 2.99 -15.03 -3.36
N VAL A 29 4.18 -15.33 -2.82
CA VAL A 29 5.37 -14.45 -2.85
C VAL A 29 5.56 -13.93 -4.27
N PRO A 30 5.32 -12.62 -4.54
CA PRO A 30 5.40 -12.09 -5.88
C PRO A 30 6.85 -12.06 -6.33
N ASP A 31 7.06 -12.40 -7.60
CA ASP A 31 8.30 -12.11 -8.30
C ASP A 31 8.65 -10.62 -8.19
N ALA A 32 9.93 -10.23 -8.23
CA ALA A 32 10.35 -8.85 -7.96
C ALA A 32 9.69 -7.82 -8.91
N ALA A 33 9.27 -8.25 -10.11
CA ALA A 33 8.51 -7.47 -11.07
C ALA A 33 7.05 -7.18 -10.64
N ALA A 34 6.46 -8.01 -9.77
CA ALA A 34 5.08 -7.92 -9.31
C ALA A 34 4.90 -7.10 -8.02
N LEU A 35 5.98 -6.51 -7.49
CA LEU A 35 5.91 -5.70 -6.28
C LEU A 35 5.09 -4.42 -6.49
N THR A 36 4.22 -4.11 -5.53
CA THR A 36 3.50 -2.82 -5.49
C THR A 36 4.46 -1.64 -5.23
N PRO A 37 4.08 -0.40 -5.60
CA PRO A 37 4.91 0.79 -5.33
C PRO A 37 5.29 0.95 -3.85
N LEU A 38 4.38 0.61 -2.93
CA LEU A 38 4.62 0.65 -1.49
C LEU A 38 5.70 -0.36 -1.09
N GLN A 39 5.62 -1.61 -1.56
CA GLN A 39 6.60 -2.65 -1.26
C GLN A 39 8.01 -2.27 -1.76
N ARG A 40 8.11 -1.71 -2.98
CA ARG A 40 9.39 -1.20 -3.51
C ARG A 40 9.96 -0.06 -2.68
N ALA A 41 9.11 0.88 -2.24
CA ALA A 41 9.55 2.00 -1.41
C ALA A 41 10.06 1.54 -0.04
N VAL A 42 9.40 0.56 0.58
CA VAL A 42 9.84 -0.03 1.86
C VAL A 42 11.15 -0.79 1.68
N LEU A 43 11.29 -1.63 0.64
CA LEU A 43 12.55 -2.33 0.34
C LEU A 43 13.72 -1.37 0.16
N ARG A 44 13.53 -0.32 -0.66
CA ARG A 44 14.54 0.71 -0.89
C ARG A 44 14.92 1.42 0.41
N ALA A 45 13.94 1.78 1.25
CA ALA A 45 14.20 2.42 2.53
C ALA A 45 14.94 1.50 3.52
N ALA A 46 14.75 0.19 3.42
CA ALA A 46 15.44 -0.82 4.21
C ALA A 46 16.80 -1.25 3.64
N GLY A 47 17.22 -0.70 2.48
CA GLY A 47 18.45 -1.11 1.80
C GLY A 47 18.42 -2.55 1.27
N ARG A 48 17.23 -3.15 1.12
CA ARG A 48 17.07 -4.54 0.65
C ARG A 48 16.67 -4.58 -0.81
N ARG A 49 17.20 -5.58 -1.53
CA ARG A 49 16.97 -5.75 -2.97
C ARG A 49 15.88 -6.76 -3.28
N ASP A 50 15.80 -7.82 -2.48
CA ASP A 50 14.81 -8.88 -2.66
C ASP A 50 13.67 -8.80 -1.63
N PRO A 51 12.41 -8.93 -2.08
CA PRO A 51 11.29 -9.13 -1.17
C PRO A 51 11.41 -10.50 -0.51
N ASP A 52 11.27 -10.54 0.81
CA ASP A 52 11.04 -11.79 1.53
C ASP A 52 9.57 -11.91 1.95
N ALA A 53 9.13 -13.15 2.21
CA ALA A 53 7.75 -13.44 2.62
C ALA A 53 7.33 -12.66 3.88
N SER A 54 8.30 -12.40 4.77
CA SER A 54 8.09 -11.63 6.01
C SER A 54 7.73 -10.17 5.72
N LEU A 55 8.45 -9.52 4.80
CA LEU A 55 8.16 -8.16 4.38
C LEU A 55 6.79 -8.04 3.72
N LEU A 56 6.43 -9.01 2.88
CA LEU A 56 5.12 -9.02 2.22
C LEU A 56 3.99 -9.09 3.24
N ALA A 57 4.08 -10.03 4.20
CA ALA A 57 3.13 -10.14 5.30
C ALA A 57 3.07 -8.84 6.14
N ALA A 58 4.23 -8.25 6.46
CA ALA A 58 4.30 -6.98 7.18
C ALA A 58 3.65 -5.83 6.40
N THR A 59 3.83 -5.76 5.07
CA THR A 59 3.20 -4.72 4.23
C THR A 59 1.69 -4.89 4.12
N GLN A 60 1.17 -6.11 4.15
CA GLN A 60 -0.27 -6.40 4.16
C GLN A 60 -0.89 -5.88 5.47
N THR A 61 -0.29 -6.21 6.61
CA THR A 61 -0.70 -5.75 7.94
C THR A 61 -0.61 -4.23 8.05
N LEU A 62 0.46 -3.65 7.54
CA LEU A 62 0.62 -2.19 7.49
C LEU A 62 -0.44 -1.53 6.60
N ARG A 63 -0.82 -2.17 5.48
CA ARG A 63 -1.86 -1.64 4.58
C ARG A 63 -3.20 -1.52 5.30
N ALA A 64 -3.58 -2.54 6.08
CA ALA A 64 -4.84 -2.60 6.81
C ALA A 64 -4.88 -1.70 8.07
N ASN A 65 -3.74 -1.19 8.54
CA ASN A 65 -3.66 -0.43 9.81
C ASN A 65 -3.17 1.02 9.61
N PRO A 66 -4.07 2.02 9.62
CA PRO A 66 -3.73 3.45 9.47
C PRO A 66 -2.83 3.99 10.58
N THR A 67 -3.03 3.53 11.83
CA THR A 67 -2.23 3.96 12.98
C THR A 67 -0.79 3.48 12.87
N ALA A 68 -0.59 2.23 12.46
CA ALA A 68 0.74 1.66 12.22
C ALA A 68 1.49 2.42 11.12
N LYS A 69 0.80 2.81 10.02
CA LYS A 69 1.38 3.67 8.97
C LYS A 69 1.86 5.00 9.52
N ARG A 70 1.02 5.68 10.32
CA ARG A 70 1.35 6.99 10.91
C ARG A 70 2.54 6.91 11.86
N ALA A 71 2.64 5.86 12.67
CA ALA A 71 3.77 5.62 13.56
C ALA A 71 5.09 5.34 12.81
N LEU A 72 5.01 4.76 11.61
CA LEU A 72 6.17 4.43 10.79
C LEU A 72 6.77 5.64 10.05
N TRP A 73 5.95 6.61 9.66
CA TRP A 73 6.37 7.75 8.84
C TRP A 73 7.51 8.61 9.43
N PRO A 74 7.56 8.93 10.73
CA PRO A 74 8.70 9.65 11.31
C PRO A 74 10.02 8.89 11.13
N ARG A 75 10.02 7.57 11.36
CA ARG A 75 11.21 6.72 11.22
C ARG A 75 11.72 6.67 9.78
N LEU A 76 10.82 6.49 8.82
CA LEU A 76 11.19 6.50 7.40
C LEU A 76 11.73 7.86 6.94
N ARG A 77 11.19 8.97 7.48
CA ARG A 77 11.71 10.30 7.18
C ARG A 77 13.10 10.54 7.78
N ALA A 78 13.36 10.07 9.00
CA ALA A 78 14.69 10.14 9.61
C ALA A 78 15.72 9.32 8.80
N LEU A 79 15.37 8.09 8.42
CA LEU A 79 16.19 7.25 7.53
C LEU A 79 16.53 7.96 6.21
N ARG A 80 15.54 8.61 5.58
CA ARG A 80 15.75 9.36 4.33
C ARG A 80 16.67 10.58 4.52
N ARG A 81 16.68 11.19 5.71
CA ARG A 81 17.57 12.32 6.03
C ARG A 81 18.98 11.89 6.41
N GLY A 82 19.25 10.58 6.52
CA GLY A 82 20.52 10.07 7.02
C GLY A 82 20.71 10.28 8.52
N GLU A 83 19.64 10.58 9.25
CA GLU A 83 19.66 10.80 10.71
C GLU A 83 19.59 9.50 11.52
N ALA A 84 19.42 8.37 10.82
CA ALA A 84 19.49 7.05 11.41
C ALA A 84 20.90 6.49 11.19
N GLY A 85 21.83 6.99 11.99
CA GLY A 85 23.22 6.54 12.12
C GLY A 85 23.66 6.77 13.54
#